data_AF-A0A258GS76-F1
#
_entry.id   AF-A0A258GS76-F1
#
_cell.length_a   1.000
_cell.length_b   1.000
_cell.length_c   1.000
_cell.angle_alpha   90.00
_cell.angle_beta   90.00
_cell.angle_gamma   90.00
#
_symmetry.space_group_name_H-M   'P 1'
#
loop_
_entity.id
_entity.type
_entity.pdbx_description
1 polymer ?
#
loop_
_entity_poly.entity_id
_entity_poly.type
_entity_poly.pdbx_seq_one_letter_code
_entity_poly.pdbx_strand_id
1 'polypeptide(L)'
;MRTRLNVYFPPALAKQVDELAIRRRISRSAIVEAAVASYLSPDGADRMEAAFARRLDRLSRQVQRLERDTGLTTEALTLFVRFWLTVTPPLPDEDQAAAQVKGRKRYEGFVETLGRRFASGKSLRDEIPEDVWPRSASSESD
;
A
#
# COMPACT_ATOMS: atom_id res chain seq x y z
N MET A 1 -10.33 -36.86 29.12
CA MET A 1 -11.08 -38.05 28.67
C MET A 1 -11.44 -37.87 27.20
N ARG A 2 -11.41 -38.93 26.39
CA ARG A 2 -11.84 -38.91 24.98
C ARG A 2 -13.13 -39.71 24.83
N THR A 3 -14.12 -39.14 24.15
CA THR A 3 -15.39 -39.80 23.83
C THR A 3 -15.38 -40.28 22.39
N ARG A 4 -15.74 -41.55 22.16
CA ARG A 4 -15.82 -42.10 20.80
C ARG A 4 -17.12 -41.63 20.15
N LEU A 5 -16.98 -40.95 19.01
CA LEU A 5 -18.11 -40.56 18.15
C LEU A 5 -18.02 -41.36 16.84
N ASN A 6 -19.11 -42.03 16.45
CA ASN A 6 -19.20 -42.69 15.15
C ASN A 6 -20.04 -41.80 14.22
N VAL A 7 -19.44 -41.30 13.15
CA VAL A 7 -20.08 -40.42 12.17
C VAL A 7 -19.78 -40.90 10.76
N TYR A 8 -20.72 -40.71 9.85
CA TYR A 8 -20.58 -41.09 8.45
C TYR A 8 -20.02 -39.92 7.64
N PHE A 9 -19.10 -40.24 6.73
CA PHE A 9 -18.54 -39.29 5.76
C PHE A 9 -18.92 -39.74 4.36
N PRO A 10 -19.23 -38.80 3.44
CA PRO A 10 -19.25 -39.10 2.02
C PRO A 10 -17.91 -39.73 1.59
N PRO A 11 -17.90 -40.73 0.69
CA PRO A 11 -16.67 -41.44 0.31
C PRO A 11 -15.56 -40.50 -0.20
N ALA A 12 -15.93 -39.47 -0.96
CA ALA A 12 -15.00 -38.47 -1.45
C ALA A 12 -14.33 -37.67 -0.32
N LEU A 13 -15.09 -37.32 0.73
CA LEU A 13 -14.58 -36.55 1.86
C LEU A 13 -13.67 -37.41 2.76
N ALA A 14 -14.03 -38.68 2.98
CA ALA A 14 -13.18 -39.62 3.71
C ALA A 14 -11.79 -39.76 3.03
N LYS A 15 -11.78 -39.87 1.70
CA LYS A 15 -10.54 -39.92 0.91
C LYS A 15 -9.70 -38.65 1.07
N GLN A 16 -10.31 -37.47 1.04
CA GLN A 16 -9.58 -36.21 1.25
C GLN A 16 -8.94 -36.12 2.65
N VAL A 17 -9.64 -36.60 3.68
CA VAL A 17 -9.11 -36.66 5.06
C VAL A 17 -7.94 -37.64 5.14
N ASP A 18 -8.04 -38.81 4.50
CA ASP A 18 -6.94 -39.78 4.42
C ASP A 18 -5.70 -39.21 3.71
N GLU A 19 -5.88 -38.57 2.55
CA GLU A 19 -4.80 -37.93 1.82
C GLU A 19 -4.14 -36.79 2.62
N LEU A 20 -4.94 -36.00 3.34
CA LEU A 20 -4.43 -34.93 4.19
C LEU A 20 -3.66 -35.48 5.41
N ALA A 21 -4.14 -36.56 6.02
CA ALA A 21 -3.49 -37.25 7.12
C ALA A 21 -2.09 -37.74 6.71
N ILE A 22 -1.99 -38.35 5.53
CA ILE A 22 -0.72 -38.82 4.96
C ILE A 22 0.21 -37.63 4.69
N ARG A 23 -0.26 -36.60 3.98
CA ARG A 23 0.55 -35.42 3.62
C ARG A 23 1.10 -34.68 4.85
N ARG A 24 0.30 -34.58 5.92
CA ARG A 24 0.69 -33.87 7.15
C ARG A 24 1.28 -34.77 8.23
N ARG A 25 1.36 -36.09 7.99
CA ARG A 25 1.87 -37.10 8.95
C ARG A 25 1.17 -37.04 10.32
N ILE A 26 -0.15 -36.85 10.31
CA ILE A 26 -1.00 -36.81 11.53
C ILE A 26 -2.18 -37.78 11.38
N SER A 27 -2.81 -38.15 12.49
CA SER A 27 -3.95 -39.07 12.44
C SER A 27 -5.19 -38.39 11.84
N ARG A 28 -6.06 -39.19 11.19
CA ARG A 28 -7.38 -38.72 10.73
C ARG A 28 -8.18 -38.08 11.86
N SER A 29 -8.20 -38.72 13.03
CA SER A 29 -8.91 -38.22 14.21
C SER A 29 -8.40 -36.85 14.63
N ALA A 30 -7.08 -36.58 14.52
CA ALA A 30 -6.53 -35.26 14.82
C ALA A 30 -6.97 -34.19 13.82
N ILE A 31 -7.09 -34.54 12.53
CA ILE A 31 -7.64 -33.63 11.51
C ILE A 31 -9.11 -33.32 11.81
N VAL A 32 -9.92 -34.34 12.07
CA VAL A 32 -11.36 -34.16 12.36
C VAL A 32 -11.55 -33.38 13.66
N GLU A 33 -10.78 -33.67 14.70
CA GLU A 33 -10.78 -32.94 15.97
C GLU A 33 -10.43 -31.46 15.75
N ALA A 34 -9.37 -31.16 14.99
CA ALA A 34 -8.99 -29.78 14.68
C ALA A 34 -10.05 -29.04 13.86
N ALA A 35 -10.66 -29.71 12.88
CA ALA A 35 -11.71 -29.12 12.05
C ALA A 35 -12.96 -28.80 12.88
N VAL A 36 -13.41 -29.75 13.71
CA VAL A 36 -14.59 -29.56 14.57
C VAL A 36 -14.31 -28.50 15.64
N ALA A 37 -13.14 -28.52 16.28
CA ALA A 37 -12.74 -27.50 17.24
C ALA A 37 -12.69 -26.10 16.61
N SER A 38 -12.19 -26.00 15.36
CA SER A 38 -12.20 -24.73 14.62
C SER A 38 -13.61 -24.28 14.26
N TYR A 39 -14.50 -25.20 13.89
CA TYR A 39 -15.89 -24.88 13.54
C TYR A 39 -16.71 -24.43 14.75
N LEU A 40 -16.46 -25.04 15.92
CA LEU A 40 -17.13 -24.71 17.17
C LEU A 40 -16.48 -23.53 17.91
N SER A 41 -15.35 -23.00 17.43
CA SER A 41 -14.70 -21.83 18.03
C SER A 41 -15.45 -20.56 17.62
N PRO A 42 -16.09 -19.83 18.55
CA PRO A 42 -16.78 -18.58 18.26
C PRO A 42 -15.85 -17.53 17.63
N ASP A 43 -14.57 -17.60 17.97
CA ASP A 43 -13.58 -16.59 17.61
C ASP A 43 -12.93 -16.83 16.24
N GLY A 44 -13.14 -17.97 15.58
CA GLY A 44 -12.41 -18.33 14.36
C GLY A 44 -12.71 -17.39 13.19
N ALA A 45 -14.00 -17.24 12.87
CA ALA A 45 -14.49 -16.32 11.85
C ALA A 45 -14.27 -14.87 12.26
N ASP A 46 -14.65 -14.52 13.49
CA ASP A 46 -14.57 -13.15 14.03
C ASP A 46 -13.14 -12.61 14.08
N ARG A 47 -12.14 -13.43 14.47
CA ARG A 47 -10.73 -13.00 14.46
C ARG A 47 -10.21 -12.76 13.05
N MET A 48 -10.63 -13.59 12.09
CA MET A 48 -10.22 -13.43 10.70
C MET A 48 -10.85 -12.17 10.11
N GLU A 49 -12.14 -11.95 10.34
CA GLU A 49 -12.85 -10.75 9.93
C GLU A 49 -12.25 -9.48 10.57
N ALA A 50 -11.96 -9.50 11.87
CA ALA A 50 -11.30 -8.39 12.56
C ALA A 50 -9.86 -8.13 12.06
N ALA A 51 -9.14 -9.16 11.64
CA ALA A 51 -7.82 -8.99 11.01
C ALA A 51 -7.94 -8.34 9.63
N PHE A 52 -8.94 -8.74 8.83
CA PHE A 52 -9.24 -8.13 7.54
C PHE A 52 -9.68 -6.66 7.69
N ALA A 53 -10.59 -6.36 8.62
CA ALA A 53 -11.04 -5.00 8.90
C ALA A 53 -9.87 -4.08 9.28
N ARG A 54 -8.96 -4.53 10.17
CA ARG A 54 -7.75 -3.78 10.54
C ARG A 54 -6.81 -3.55 9.36
N ARG A 55 -6.66 -4.55 8.48
CA ARG A 55 -5.85 -4.41 7.27
C ARG A 55 -6.48 -3.39 6.31
N LEU A 56 -7.80 -3.41 6.16
CA LEU A 56 -8.52 -2.49 5.29
C LEU A 56 -8.45 -1.04 5.81
N ASP A 57 -8.62 -0.83 7.12
CA ASP A 57 -8.42 0.48 7.76
C ASP A 57 -6.99 1.00 7.52
N ARG A 58 -5.97 0.14 7.69
CA ARG A 58 -4.59 0.52 7.39
C ARG A 58 -4.39 0.92 5.93
N LEU A 59 -5.00 0.20 4.98
CA LEU A 59 -4.95 0.54 3.56
C LEU A 59 -5.66 1.86 3.27
N SER A 60 -6.84 2.08 3.85
CA SER A 60 -7.58 3.34 3.72
C SER A 60 -6.75 4.54 4.18
N ARG A 61 -6.09 4.44 5.34
CA ARG A 61 -5.17 5.50 5.83
C ARG A 61 -3.95 5.69 4.92
N GLN A 62 -3.46 4.64 4.27
CA GLN A 62 -2.38 4.75 3.29
C GLN A 62 -2.84 5.49 2.03
N VAL A 63 -4.05 5.20 1.54
CA VAL A 63 -4.65 5.89 0.39
C VAL A 63 -4.89 7.36 0.70
N GLN A 64 -5.46 7.70 1.85
CA GLN A 64 -5.67 9.10 2.26
C GLN A 64 -4.35 9.90 2.31
N ARG A 65 -3.27 9.29 2.82
CA ARG A 65 -1.95 9.93 2.78
C ARG A 65 -1.46 10.12 1.35
N LEU A 66 -1.62 9.12 0.49
CA LEU A 66 -1.23 9.21 -0.93
C LEU A 66 -2.01 10.31 -1.67
N GLU A 67 -3.31 10.44 -1.42
CA GLU A 67 -4.15 11.50 -1.99
C GLU A 67 -3.66 12.89 -1.56
N ARG A 68 -3.41 13.07 -0.26
CA ARG A 68 -2.86 14.31 0.31
C ARG A 68 -1.51 14.67 -0.31
N ASP A 69 -0.64 13.68 -0.44
CA ASP A 69 0.70 13.80 -0.99
C ASP A 69 0.69 14.15 -2.49
N THR A 70 -0.24 13.54 -3.23
CA THR A 70 -0.50 13.86 -4.64
C THR A 70 -1.03 15.28 -4.77
N GLY A 71 -2.00 15.66 -3.94
CA GLY A 71 -2.56 17.02 -3.92
C GLY A 71 -1.50 18.08 -3.69
N LEU A 72 -0.60 17.89 -2.70
CA LEU A 72 0.50 18.82 -2.48
C LEU A 72 1.42 18.94 -3.72
N THR A 73 1.72 17.81 -4.37
CA THR A 73 2.56 17.80 -5.58
C THR A 73 1.90 18.58 -6.72
N THR A 74 0.59 18.43 -6.89
CA THR A 74 -0.19 19.19 -7.88
C THR A 74 -0.19 20.69 -7.59
N GLU A 75 -0.37 21.09 -6.33
CA GLU A 75 -0.31 22.51 -5.93
C GLU A 75 1.09 23.10 -6.16
N ALA A 76 2.15 22.38 -5.75
CA ALA A 76 3.52 22.81 -5.95
C ALA A 76 3.86 22.98 -7.45
N LEU A 77 3.40 22.06 -8.30
CA LEU A 77 3.57 22.16 -9.75
C LEU A 77 2.80 23.34 -10.33
N THR A 78 1.57 23.58 -9.87
CA THR A 78 0.76 24.74 -10.29
C THR A 78 1.48 26.05 -9.97
N LEU A 79 2.01 26.20 -8.76
CA LEU A 79 2.79 27.37 -8.34
C LEU A 79 4.06 27.53 -9.18
N PHE A 80 4.76 26.43 -9.45
CA PHE A 80 5.95 26.44 -10.31
C PHE A 80 5.63 26.90 -11.73
N VAL A 81 4.59 26.36 -12.36
CA VAL A 81 4.17 26.74 -13.73
C VAL A 81 3.76 28.21 -13.77
N ARG A 82 2.98 28.68 -12.79
CA ARG A 82 2.58 30.09 -12.69
C ARG A 82 3.79 31.00 -12.56
N PHE A 83 4.72 30.67 -11.67
CA PHE A 83 5.98 31.40 -11.52
C PHE A 83 6.78 31.42 -12.83
N TRP A 84 6.92 30.26 -13.49
CA TRP A 84 7.66 30.14 -14.74
C TRP A 84 7.07 31.02 -15.85
N LEU A 85 5.75 31.01 -16.04
CA LEU A 85 5.05 31.85 -17.02
C LEU A 85 5.13 33.35 -16.71
N THR A 86 5.26 33.71 -15.42
CA THR A 86 5.32 35.12 -15.01
C THR A 86 6.73 35.70 -15.16
N VAL A 87 7.76 34.90 -14.89
CA VAL A 87 9.15 35.38 -14.80
C VAL A 87 9.95 35.12 -16.08
N THR A 88 9.54 34.18 -16.94
CA THR A 88 10.29 33.85 -18.15
C THR A 88 9.90 34.80 -19.29
N PRO A 89 10.80 35.69 -19.75
CA PRO A 89 10.50 36.56 -20.89
C PRO A 89 10.37 35.73 -22.17
N PRO A 90 9.48 36.12 -23.10
CA PRO A 90 9.43 35.50 -24.41
C PRO A 90 10.76 35.70 -25.14
N LEU A 91 11.28 34.63 -25.73
CA LEU A 91 12.50 34.66 -26.52
C LEU A 91 12.20 35.13 -27.95
N PRO A 92 13.08 35.95 -28.57
CA PRO A 92 13.03 36.22 -30.00
C PRO A 92 13.03 34.92 -30.82
N ASP A 93 12.36 34.92 -31.97
CA ASP A 93 12.20 33.73 -32.83
C ASP A 93 13.54 33.14 -33.27
N GLU A 94 14.53 34.00 -33.53
CA GLU A 94 15.90 33.63 -33.90
C GLU A 94 16.66 32.88 -32.79
N ASP A 95 16.32 33.12 -31.52
CA ASP A 95 16.96 32.49 -30.36
C ASP A 95 16.28 31.19 -29.93
N GLN A 96 15.08 30.88 -30.45
CA GLN A 96 14.30 29.73 -30.03
C GLN A 96 15.05 28.40 -30.25
N ALA A 97 15.72 28.24 -31.39
CA ALA A 97 16.45 27.01 -31.70
C ALA A 97 17.61 26.77 -30.70
N ALA A 98 18.38 27.81 -30.39
CA ALA A 98 19.47 27.73 -29.43
C ALA A 98 18.95 27.47 -28.00
N ALA A 99 17.84 28.13 -27.63
CA ALA A 99 17.18 27.93 -26.34
C ALA A 99 16.65 26.49 -26.18
N GLN A 100 16.07 25.90 -27.22
CA GLN A 100 15.60 24.51 -27.20
C GLN A 100 16.74 23.52 -27.00
N VAL A 101 17.88 23.69 -27.70
CA VAL A 101 19.06 22.84 -27.52
C VAL A 101 19.58 22.92 -26.08
N LYS A 102 19.68 24.13 -25.53
CA LYS A 102 20.14 24.34 -24.15
C LYS A 102 19.14 23.79 -23.13
N GLY A 103 17.84 23.92 -23.41
CA GLY A 103 16.76 23.34 -22.60
C GLY A 103 16.86 21.82 -22.53
N ARG A 104 17.08 21.16 -23.67
CA ARG A 104 17.27 19.70 -23.73
C ARG A 104 18.46 19.24 -22.90
N LYS A 105 19.60 19.91 -23.02
CA LYS A 105 20.81 19.60 -22.22
C LYS A 105 20.57 19.79 -20.71
N ARG A 106 19.82 20.82 -20.31
CA ARG A 106 19.44 21.04 -18.91
C ARG A 106 18.50 19.94 -18.41
N TYR A 107 17.54 19.52 -19.23
CA TYR A 107 16.61 18.45 -18.89
C TYR A 107 17.33 17.11 -18.69
N GLU A 108 18.27 16.76 -19.58
CA GLU A 108 19.10 15.56 -19.42
C GLU A 108 19.87 15.55 -18.09
N GLY A 109 20.53 16.67 -17.75
CA GLY A 109 21.22 16.81 -16.46
C GLY A 109 20.29 16.76 -15.24
N PHE A 110 19.07 17.27 -15.37
CA PHE A 110 18.02 17.11 -14.36
C PHE A 110 17.65 15.64 -14.17
N VAL A 111 17.36 14.91 -15.25
CA VAL A 111 17.01 13.47 -15.21
C VAL A 111 18.12 12.66 -14.56
N GLU A 112 19.38 12.93 -14.90
CA GLU A 112 20.54 12.27 -14.31
C GLU A 112 20.64 12.55 -12.79
N THR A 113 20.46 13.81 -12.39
CA THR A 113 20.51 14.22 -10.98
C THR A 113 19.35 13.63 -10.18
N LEU A 114 18.15 13.62 -10.75
CA LEU A 114 16.97 13.00 -10.15
C LEU A 114 17.16 11.48 -10.00
N GLY A 115 17.70 10.81 -11.03
CA GLY A 115 18.02 9.39 -10.97
C GLY A 115 19.00 9.05 -9.85
N ARG A 116 20.07 9.84 -9.70
CA ARG A 116 21.02 9.70 -8.57
C ARG A 116 20.35 9.91 -7.22
N ARG A 117 19.53 10.96 -7.08
CA ARG A 117 18.81 11.26 -5.83
C ARG A 117 17.85 10.12 -5.48
N PHE A 118 17.09 9.62 -6.45
CA PHE A 118 16.17 8.49 -6.26
C PHE A 118 16.91 7.22 -5.82
N ALA A 119 18.03 6.89 -6.48
CA ALA A 119 18.87 5.76 -6.10
C ALA A 119 19.45 5.89 -4.68
N SER A 120 19.66 7.13 -4.19
CA SER A 120 20.15 7.39 -2.82
C SER A 120 19.09 7.24 -1.74
N GLY A 121 17.81 7.02 -2.10
CA GLY A 121 16.70 6.88 -1.15
C GLY A 121 16.22 8.19 -0.51
N LYS A 122 16.85 9.34 -0.85
CA LYS A 122 16.45 10.66 -0.36
C LYS A 122 15.19 11.15 -1.08
N SER A 123 14.15 11.47 -0.32
CA SER A 123 12.90 12.01 -0.84
C SER A 123 12.79 13.51 -0.60
N LEU A 124 11.84 14.17 -1.27
CA LEU A 124 11.51 15.57 -0.97
C LEU A 124 10.84 15.68 0.41
N ARG A 125 10.18 14.62 0.89
CA ARG A 125 9.56 14.60 2.23
C ARG A 125 10.59 14.79 3.34
N ASP A 126 11.79 14.24 3.16
CA ASP A 126 12.87 14.33 4.16
C ASP A 126 13.41 15.77 4.31
N GLU A 127 13.08 16.67 3.37
CA GLU A 127 13.51 18.07 3.34
C GLU A 127 12.41 19.03 3.82
N ILE A 128 11.15 18.55 3.96
CA ILE A 128 10.01 19.35 4.42
C ILE A 128 9.81 19.06 5.92
N PRO A 129 9.96 20.07 6.79
CA PRO A 129 9.69 19.91 8.22
C PRO A 129 8.23 19.49 8.49
N GLU A 130 8.03 18.52 9.40
CA GLU A 130 6.71 17.94 9.73
C GLU A 130 5.70 18.97 10.31
N ASP A 131 6.19 20.07 10.86
CA ASP A 131 5.42 21.20 11.39
C ASP A 131 4.78 22.09 10.32
N VAL A 132 5.18 21.94 9.05
CA VAL A 132 4.56 22.64 7.91
C VAL A 132 3.24 21.97 7.50
N TRP A 133 3.03 20.70 7.89
CA TRP A 133 1.78 20.03 7.58
C TRP A 133 0.68 20.50 8.54
N PRO A 134 -0.45 21.04 8.03
CA PRO A 134 -1.56 21.36 8.91
C PRO A 134 -1.94 20.09 9.66
N ARG A 135 -1.88 20.13 10.99
CA ARG A 135 -2.48 19.12 11.86
C ARG A 135 -3.90 18.98 11.37
N SER A 136 -4.21 17.88 10.68
CA SER A 136 -5.57 17.52 10.32
C SER A 136 -6.35 17.64 11.62
N ALA A 137 -7.23 18.64 11.69
CA ALA A 137 -8.05 18.90 12.87
C ALA A 137 -8.61 17.54 13.28
N SER A 138 -8.10 17.03 14.40
CA SER A 138 -8.72 15.92 15.08
C SER A 138 -10.14 16.37 15.27
N SER A 139 -11.07 15.70 14.59
CA SER A 139 -12.50 15.84 14.81
C SER A 139 -12.70 15.63 16.30
N GLU A 140 -12.80 16.77 16.98
CA GLU A 140 -13.08 16.87 18.39
C GLU A 140 -14.45 16.21 18.57
N SER A 141 -14.46 15.27 19.49
CA SER A 141 -15.61 14.49 19.86
C SER A 141 -16.59 15.41 20.57
N ASP A 142 -17.84 15.42 20.13
CA ASP A 142 -19.02 15.48 21.00
C ASP A 142 -20.17 14.72 20.33
#